data_AF-A0A2D5E243-F1
#
_entry.id   AF-A0A2D5E243-F1
#
_cell.length_a   1.000
_cell.length_b   1.000
_cell.length_c   1.000
_cell.angle_alpha   90.00
_cell.angle_beta   90.00
_cell.angle_gamma   90.00
#
_symmetry.space_group_name_H-M   'P 1'
#
loop_
_entity.id
_entity.type
_entity.pdbx_description
1 polymer ?
#
loop_
_entity_poly.entity_id
_entity_poly.type
_entity_poly.pdbx_seq_one_letter_code
_entity_poly.pdbx_strand_id
1 'polypeptide(L)'
;MTIPATAIPSGFQIHEFERTFEFQRGFTATWDVLMKTETFTRGQPWPYRVEFIDTPQPDGTVARGFDVGTLNAHHGPFLNFCGVVSRVEVAEDRASRDLEYAYGAYALAFRLIRPTRLGIDVESTGKASCRVTIRVESFVRPWIASFWTFAQRGFWLGFGPALRRQIPKPTDRV
;
A
#
# COMPACT_ATOMS: atom_id res chain seq x y z
N MET A 1 15.50 5.60 -5.61
CA MET A 1 14.93 6.94 -5.92
C MET A 1 13.96 7.31 -4.81
N THR A 2 14.02 8.53 -4.27
CA THR A 2 13.14 8.98 -3.17
C THR A 2 12.41 10.24 -3.63
N ILE A 3 11.11 10.35 -3.34
CA ILE A 3 10.34 11.52 -3.76
C ILE A 3 10.70 12.68 -2.81
N PRO A 4 10.96 13.90 -3.33
CA PRO A 4 11.17 15.06 -2.47
C PRO A 4 9.99 15.24 -1.51
N ALA A 5 10.30 15.54 -0.24
CA ALA A 5 9.28 15.78 0.77
C ALA A 5 8.30 16.87 0.29
N THR A 6 7.00 16.60 0.41
CA THR A 6 5.97 17.55 -0.01
C THR A 6 5.52 18.38 1.18
N ALA A 7 5.56 19.71 1.03
CA ALA A 7 4.99 20.60 2.04
C ALA A 7 3.46 20.47 2.07
N ILE A 8 2.87 20.61 3.27
CA ILE A 8 1.41 20.61 3.43
C ILE A 8 0.83 21.77 2.62
N PRO A 9 -0.08 21.52 1.66
CA PRO A 9 -0.65 22.59 0.86
C PRO A 9 -1.56 23.50 1.69
N SER A 10 -1.68 24.77 1.29
CA SER A 10 -2.52 25.75 1.98
C SER A 10 -3.97 25.29 2.15
N GLY A 11 -4.44 25.30 3.40
CA GLY A 11 -5.76 24.87 3.82
C GLY A 11 -5.99 23.36 3.75
N PHE A 12 -4.93 22.55 3.75
CA PHE A 12 -4.98 21.12 4.00
C PHE A 12 -4.47 20.82 5.41
N GLN A 13 -4.80 19.64 5.92
CA GLN A 13 -4.23 19.07 7.14
C GLN A 13 -3.62 17.70 6.85
N ILE A 14 -2.72 17.25 7.73
CA ILE A 14 -2.27 15.86 7.75
C ILE A 14 -3.46 14.99 8.17
N HIS A 15 -3.64 13.88 7.48
CA HIS A 15 -4.60 12.85 7.79
C HIS A 15 -3.90 11.49 7.70
N GLU A 16 -4.05 10.71 8.77
CA GLU A 16 -3.54 9.35 8.87
C GLU A 16 -4.69 8.38 9.10
N PHE A 17 -4.68 7.30 8.34
CA PHE A 17 -5.58 6.18 8.53
C PHE A 17 -4.75 4.91 8.76
N GLU A 18 -5.05 4.21 9.84
CA GLU A 18 -4.42 2.93 10.15
C GLU A 18 -5.48 1.83 10.25
N ARG A 19 -5.12 0.64 9.78
CA ARG A 19 -5.90 -0.57 9.98
C ARG A 19 -5.05 -1.80 10.12
N THR A 20 -5.35 -2.57 11.16
CA THR A 20 -4.68 -3.83 11.48
C THR A 20 -5.56 -5.03 11.16
N PHE A 21 -4.94 -6.10 10.68
CA PHE A 21 -5.56 -7.39 10.43
C PHE A 21 -4.73 -8.50 11.08
N GLU A 22 -5.39 -9.38 11.81
CA GLU A 22 -4.77 -10.57 12.38
C GLU A 22 -5.08 -11.79 11.49
N PHE A 23 -4.04 -12.54 11.16
CA PHE A 23 -4.14 -13.75 10.35
C PHE A 23 -3.57 -14.94 11.10
N GLN A 24 -4.32 -16.04 11.11
CA GLN A 24 -3.82 -17.37 11.50
C GLN A 24 -3.09 -17.99 10.31
N ARG A 25 -2.06 -17.29 9.82
CA ARG A 25 -1.19 -17.63 8.70
C ARG A 25 0.23 -17.24 9.04
N GLY A 26 1.22 -17.96 8.52
CA GLY A 26 2.64 -17.66 8.77
C GLY A 26 3.05 -16.31 8.19
N PHE A 27 3.93 -15.61 8.90
CA PHE A 27 4.51 -14.33 8.51
C PHE A 27 5.08 -14.36 7.08
N THR A 28 6.01 -15.28 6.80
CA THR A 28 6.69 -15.38 5.49
C THR A 28 5.70 -15.56 4.35
N ALA A 29 4.75 -16.50 4.48
CA ALA A 29 3.75 -16.75 3.45
C ALA A 29 2.84 -15.54 3.20
N THR A 30 2.49 -14.80 4.26
CA THR A 30 1.71 -13.55 4.14
C THR A 30 2.53 -12.48 3.41
N TRP A 31 3.79 -12.32 3.79
CA TRP A 31 4.69 -11.35 3.16
C TRP A 31 4.93 -11.66 1.68
N ASP A 32 5.17 -12.92 1.33
CA ASP A 32 5.36 -13.38 -0.05
C ASP A 32 4.16 -13.05 -0.95
N VAL A 33 2.94 -13.13 -0.41
CA VAL A 33 1.74 -12.71 -1.13
C VAL A 33 1.71 -11.19 -1.29
N LEU A 34 2.04 -10.43 -0.25
CA LEU A 34 2.08 -8.97 -0.31
C LEU A 34 3.20 -8.42 -1.22
N MET A 35 4.21 -9.23 -1.53
CA MET A 35 5.29 -8.93 -2.47
C MET A 35 5.00 -9.39 -3.91
N LYS A 36 3.85 -9.99 -4.19
CA LYS A 36 3.40 -10.30 -5.56
C LYS A 36 2.57 -9.16 -6.12
N THR A 37 2.95 -8.66 -7.29
CA THR A 37 2.18 -7.60 -7.98
C THR A 37 0.77 -8.08 -8.31
N GLU A 38 0.59 -9.37 -8.62
CA GLU A 38 -0.69 -9.99 -8.98
C GLU A 38 -1.72 -9.86 -7.86
N THR A 39 -1.27 -9.80 -6.60
CA THR A 39 -2.13 -9.59 -5.43
C THR A 39 -2.91 -8.28 -5.52
N PHE A 40 -2.35 -7.29 -6.23
CA PHE A 40 -2.92 -5.95 -6.40
C PHE A 40 -3.42 -5.68 -7.81
N THR A 41 -2.84 -6.28 -8.85
CA THR A 41 -3.24 -6.03 -10.24
C THR A 41 -4.42 -6.89 -10.69
N ARG A 42 -4.58 -8.11 -10.17
CA ARG A 42 -5.68 -9.02 -10.56
C ARG A 42 -6.97 -8.68 -9.82
N GLY A 43 -8.09 -8.78 -10.54
CA GLY A 43 -9.43 -8.62 -9.95
C GLY A 43 -9.84 -7.18 -9.66
N GLN A 44 -9.10 -6.20 -10.20
CA GLN A 44 -9.51 -4.79 -10.13
C GLN A 44 -10.82 -4.60 -10.91
N PRO A 45 -11.85 -3.97 -10.29
CA PRO A 45 -13.11 -3.73 -10.97
C PRO A 45 -12.92 -2.70 -12.08
N TRP A 46 -13.52 -2.94 -13.24
CA TRP A 46 -13.51 -1.94 -14.31
C TRP A 46 -14.16 -0.65 -13.82
N PRO A 47 -13.60 0.54 -14.11
CA PRO A 47 -12.43 0.83 -14.96
C PRO A 47 -11.09 1.02 -14.22
N TYR A 48 -10.96 0.58 -12.96
CA TYR A 48 -9.76 0.77 -12.15
C TYR A 48 -8.63 -0.19 -12.53
N ARG A 49 -7.38 0.26 -12.40
CA ARG A 49 -6.18 -0.54 -12.69
C ARG A 49 -5.04 -0.23 -11.73
N VAL A 50 -4.21 -1.23 -11.50
CA VAL A 50 -2.92 -1.09 -10.82
C VAL A 50 -1.85 -1.54 -11.79
N GLU A 51 -0.82 -0.73 -11.96
CA GLU A 51 0.28 -0.97 -12.90
C GLU A 51 1.62 -0.72 -12.22
N PHE A 52 2.61 -1.50 -12.62
CA PHE A 52 4.00 -1.39 -12.21
C PHE A 52 4.83 -1.24 -13.47
N ILE A 53 5.81 -0.33 -13.46
CA ILE A 53 6.65 -0.04 -14.61
C ILE A 53 8.09 -0.41 -14.25
N ASP A 54 8.72 -1.24 -15.09
CA ASP A 54 10.15 -1.50 -15.03
C ASP A 54 10.90 -0.16 -15.06
N THR A 55 11.62 0.14 -13.98
CA THR A 55 12.20 1.48 -13.76
C THR A 55 13.73 1.39 -13.77
N PRO A 56 14.40 1.86 -14.82
CA PRO A 56 15.87 1.94 -14.86
C PRO A 56 16.42 2.78 -13.70
N GLN A 57 17.48 2.29 -13.06
CA GLN A 57 18.15 2.94 -11.94
C GLN A 57 19.50 3.55 -12.37
N PRO A 58 20.02 4.55 -11.62
CA PRO A 58 21.30 5.20 -11.94
C PRO A 58 22.51 4.26 -11.98
N ASP A 59 22.46 3.14 -11.27
CA ASP A 59 23.51 2.12 -11.22
C ASP A 59 23.46 1.12 -12.40
N GLY A 60 22.54 1.32 -13.35
CA GLY A 60 22.35 0.45 -14.52
C GLY A 60 21.44 -0.75 -14.26
N THR A 61 20.92 -0.94 -13.05
CA THR A 61 19.92 -1.97 -12.74
C THR A 61 18.51 -1.52 -13.17
N VAL A 62 17.54 -2.43 -13.12
CA VAL A 62 16.12 -2.15 -13.38
C VAL A 62 15.30 -2.64 -12.19
N ALA A 63 14.64 -1.72 -11.50
CA ALA A 63 13.72 -2.03 -10.41
C ALA A 63 12.39 -2.54 -10.99
N ARG A 64 11.89 -3.67 -10.47
CA ARG A 64 10.66 -4.32 -10.92
C ARG A 64 9.73 -4.64 -9.76
N GLY A 65 8.42 -4.67 -10.04
CA GLY A 65 7.40 -5.04 -9.06
C GLY A 65 7.49 -4.22 -7.76
N PHE A 66 7.96 -4.84 -6.68
CA PHE A 66 8.13 -4.17 -5.39
C PHE A 66 9.59 -3.92 -5.00
N ASP A 67 10.53 -3.95 -5.95
CA ASP A 67 11.88 -3.47 -5.72
C ASP A 67 11.86 -1.96 -5.43
N VAL A 68 12.74 -1.51 -4.53
CA VAL A 68 12.90 -0.08 -4.23
C VAL A 68 13.27 0.68 -5.50
N GLY A 69 12.56 1.78 -5.76
CA GLY A 69 12.68 2.57 -6.98
C GLY A 69 11.67 2.20 -8.07
N THR A 70 10.88 1.14 -7.92
CA THR A 70 9.85 0.79 -8.90
C THR A 70 8.71 1.80 -8.89
N LEU A 71 8.41 2.36 -10.06
CA LEU A 71 7.25 3.21 -10.27
C LEU A 71 5.97 2.38 -10.39
N ASN A 72 4.90 2.87 -9.77
CA ASN A 72 3.58 2.25 -9.85
C ASN A 72 2.50 3.32 -9.94
N ALA A 73 1.33 2.91 -10.41
CA ALA A 73 0.12 3.71 -10.34
C ALA A 73 -1.10 2.84 -10.10
N HIS A 74 -1.91 3.21 -9.11
CA HIS A 74 -3.31 2.77 -9.05
C HIS A 74 -4.18 3.92 -9.57
N HIS A 75 -4.96 3.70 -10.61
CA HIS A 75 -5.72 4.78 -11.25
C HIS A 75 -7.10 4.35 -11.71
N GLY A 76 -7.95 5.36 -11.91
CA GLY A 76 -9.32 5.23 -12.41
C GLY A 76 -10.08 6.56 -12.28
N PRO A 77 -11.40 6.55 -12.50
CA PRO A 77 -12.25 7.71 -12.27
C PRO A 77 -12.02 8.26 -10.87
N PHE A 78 -11.74 9.56 -10.81
CA PHE A 78 -11.53 10.29 -9.56
C PHE A 78 -10.36 9.77 -8.69
N LEU A 79 -9.44 8.98 -9.25
CA LEU A 79 -8.35 8.39 -8.48
C LEU A 79 -7.09 8.30 -9.34
N ASN A 80 -5.99 8.82 -8.81
CA ASN A 80 -4.66 8.59 -9.35
C ASN A 80 -3.68 8.50 -8.19
N PHE A 81 -3.17 7.32 -7.91
CA PHE A 81 -2.21 7.05 -6.85
C PHE A 81 -0.90 6.62 -7.50
N CYS A 82 -0.25 7.56 -8.18
CA CYS A 82 1.07 7.34 -8.76
C CYS A 82 2.16 7.51 -7.69
N GLY A 83 3.13 6.62 -7.66
CA GLY A 83 4.14 6.61 -6.62
C GLY A 83 5.35 5.73 -6.95
N VAL A 84 6.24 5.64 -5.97
CA VAL A 84 7.46 4.83 -6.02
C VAL A 84 7.51 3.95 -4.78
N VAL A 85 8.02 2.73 -4.92
CA VAL A 85 8.40 1.93 -3.76
C VAL A 85 9.65 2.55 -3.16
N SER A 86 9.54 3.17 -1.98
CA SER A 86 10.64 3.93 -1.38
C SER A 86 11.43 3.12 -0.35
N ARG A 87 10.82 2.12 0.26
CA ARG A 87 11.44 1.29 1.30
C ARG A 87 10.90 -0.12 1.25
N VAL A 88 11.79 -1.09 1.40
CA VAL A 88 11.48 -2.49 1.71
C VAL A 88 12.48 -2.95 2.76
N GLU A 89 11.99 -3.39 3.91
CA GLU A 89 12.82 -3.91 4.99
C GLU A 89 12.28 -5.28 5.40
N VAL A 90 13.17 -6.27 5.54
CA VAL A 90 12.80 -7.62 5.94
C VAL A 90 13.76 -8.06 7.04
N ALA A 91 13.19 -8.46 8.17
CA ALA A 91 13.87 -9.07 9.30
C ALA A 91 13.27 -10.46 9.57
N GLU A 92 13.76 -11.14 10.59
CA GLU A 92 13.35 -12.53 10.91
C GLU A 92 11.86 -12.65 11.24
N ASP A 93 11.31 -11.69 11.98
CA ASP A 93 9.96 -11.72 12.52
C ASP A 93 9.08 -10.55 12.05
N ARG A 94 9.59 -9.68 11.19
CA ARG A 94 8.86 -8.53 10.66
C ARG A 94 9.33 -8.13 9.27
N ALA A 95 8.44 -7.54 8.50
CA ALA A 95 8.75 -6.93 7.22
C ALA A 95 7.91 -5.68 7.01
N SER A 96 8.45 -4.70 6.32
CA SER A 96 7.75 -3.46 5.97
C SER A 96 8.01 -3.09 4.52
N ARG A 97 7.04 -2.40 3.91
CA ARG A 97 7.23 -1.70 2.65
C ARG A 97 6.45 -0.41 2.64
N ASP A 98 7.10 0.61 2.10
CA ASP A 98 6.48 1.90 1.83
C ASP A 98 6.38 2.17 0.35
N LEU A 99 5.26 2.79 -0.01
CA LEU A 99 5.01 3.39 -1.29
C LEU A 99 4.75 4.87 -1.07
N GLU A 100 5.68 5.70 -1.54
CA GLU A 100 5.55 7.16 -1.51
C GLU A 100 4.80 7.63 -2.74
N TYR A 101 3.79 8.45 -2.53
CA TYR A 101 2.98 8.99 -3.61
C TYR A 101 3.57 10.30 -4.14
N ALA A 102 3.57 10.43 -5.46
CA ALA A 102 4.11 11.60 -6.16
C ALA A 102 3.15 12.80 -6.12
N TYR A 103 3.65 13.97 -6.51
CA TYR A 103 2.86 15.20 -6.54
C TYR A 103 1.55 15.07 -7.35
N GLY A 104 1.46 14.21 -8.35
CA GLY A 104 0.24 14.01 -9.13
C GLY A 104 -0.83 13.14 -8.45
N ALA A 105 -0.59 12.65 -7.24
CA ALA A 105 -1.48 11.72 -6.57
C ALA A 105 -2.71 12.40 -5.95
N TYR A 106 -3.90 11.83 -6.18
CA TYR A 106 -5.15 12.30 -5.60
C TYR A 106 -6.21 11.21 -5.43
N ALA A 107 -7.09 11.43 -4.45
CA ALA A 107 -8.41 10.81 -4.37
C ALA A 107 -9.50 11.89 -4.53
N LEU A 108 -10.57 11.56 -5.23
CA LEU A 108 -11.65 12.44 -5.69
C LEU A 108 -11.21 13.57 -6.64
N ALA A 109 -10.33 14.45 -6.16
CA ALA A 109 -9.71 15.50 -6.94
C ALA A 109 -8.44 15.99 -6.25
N PHE A 110 -7.49 16.48 -7.04
CA PHE A 110 -6.23 17.04 -6.55
C PHE A 110 -6.37 18.18 -5.53
N ARG A 111 -7.50 18.89 -5.56
CA ARG A 111 -7.85 19.97 -4.62
C ARG A 111 -8.44 19.50 -3.28
N LEU A 112 -8.71 18.20 -3.13
CA LEU A 112 -9.42 17.62 -1.99
C LEU A 112 -8.55 16.72 -1.13
N ILE A 113 -7.96 15.68 -1.73
CA ILE A 113 -7.19 14.64 -1.02
C ILE A 113 -5.95 14.33 -1.84
N ARG A 114 -4.79 14.40 -1.20
CA ARG A 114 -3.47 14.09 -1.78
C ARG A 114 -2.79 13.03 -0.93
N PRO A 115 -2.85 11.75 -1.30
CA PRO A 115 -2.08 10.70 -0.63
C PRO A 115 -0.59 11.03 -0.67
N THR A 116 0.13 10.70 0.41
CA THR A 116 1.57 10.92 0.54
C THR A 116 2.31 9.61 0.74
N ARG A 117 1.73 8.66 1.49
CA ARG A 117 2.34 7.36 1.74
C ARG A 117 1.30 6.25 1.91
N LEU A 118 1.64 5.06 1.43
CA LEU A 118 1.02 3.79 1.82
C LEU A 118 2.11 2.89 2.41
N GLY A 119 1.99 2.61 3.71
CA GLY A 119 2.83 1.66 4.43
C GLY A 119 2.09 0.33 4.65
N ILE A 120 2.82 -0.77 4.48
CA ILE A 120 2.36 -2.11 4.86
C ILE A 120 3.43 -2.73 5.75
N ASP A 121 3.05 -3.01 6.99
CA ASP A 121 3.88 -3.71 7.96
C ASP A 121 3.30 -5.10 8.21
N VAL A 122 4.16 -6.11 8.30
CA VAL A 122 3.78 -7.48 8.67
C VAL A 122 4.68 -7.92 9.80
N GLU A 123 4.08 -8.38 10.89
CA GLU A 123 4.78 -8.85 12.07
C GLU A 123 4.33 -10.26 12.42
N SER A 124 5.26 -11.14 12.76
CA SER A 124 4.98 -12.45 13.32
C SER A 124 4.38 -12.29 14.72
N THR A 125 3.25 -12.93 14.97
CA THR A 125 2.62 -12.99 16.31
C THR A 125 2.71 -14.38 16.93
N GLY A 126 3.37 -15.32 16.24
CA GLY A 126 3.49 -16.72 16.61
C GLY A 126 3.94 -17.58 15.43
N LYS A 127 4.14 -18.89 15.66
CA LYS A 127 4.67 -19.82 14.63
C LYS A 127 3.86 -19.85 13.32
N ALA A 128 2.54 -19.65 13.40
CA ALA A 128 1.64 -19.69 12.26
C ALA A 128 0.63 -18.54 12.31
N SER A 129 1.00 -17.41 12.90
CA SER A 129 0.16 -16.23 12.98
C SER A 129 0.96 -14.96 12.69
N CYS A 130 0.31 -13.99 12.07
CA CYS A 130 0.91 -12.70 11.81
C CYS A 130 -0.13 -11.60 11.87
N ARG A 131 0.37 -10.39 12.14
CA ARG A 131 -0.36 -9.14 12.09
C ARG A 131 0.06 -8.39 10.83
N VAL A 132 -0.91 -7.87 10.08
CA VAL A 132 -0.66 -6.93 8.98
C VAL A 132 -1.24 -5.59 9.37
N THR A 133 -0.42 -4.55 9.37
CA THR A 133 -0.84 -3.17 9.61
C THR A 133 -0.71 -2.39 8.32
N ILE A 134 -1.79 -1.72 7.92
CA ILE A 134 -1.83 -0.82 6.79
C ILE A 134 -1.89 0.60 7.33
N ARG A 135 -1.01 1.47 6.86
CA ARG A 135 -1.02 2.90 7.17
C ARG A 135 -1.13 3.70 5.88
N VAL A 136 -2.11 4.59 5.80
CA VAL A 136 -2.27 5.53 4.69
C VAL A 136 -2.17 6.95 5.22
N GLU A 137 -1.24 7.69 4.65
CA GLU A 137 -1.03 9.10 4.94
C GLU A 137 -1.48 9.95 3.77
N SER A 138 -2.08 11.10 4.08
CA SER A 138 -2.57 12.02 3.07
C SER A 138 -2.66 13.45 3.60
N PHE A 139 -2.58 14.41 2.69
CA PHE A 139 -3.05 15.76 2.93
C PHE A 139 -4.51 15.87 2.51
N VAL A 140 -5.38 16.38 3.38
CA VAL A 140 -6.83 16.43 3.13
C VAL A 140 -7.42 17.79 3.49
N ARG A 141 -8.45 18.24 2.75
CA ARG A 141 -9.27 19.39 3.17
C ARG A 141 -10.02 19.07 4.47
N PRO A 142 -9.99 19.93 5.50
CA PRO A 142 -10.59 19.62 6.79
C PRO A 142 -12.04 19.14 6.73
N TRP A 143 -12.87 19.80 5.90
CA TRP A 143 -14.30 19.50 5.78
C TRP A 143 -14.61 18.13 5.13
N ILE A 144 -13.67 17.50 4.43
CA ILE A 144 -13.84 16.17 3.80
C ILE A 144 -13.06 15.06 4.52
N ALA A 145 -12.31 15.39 5.58
CA ALA A 145 -11.45 14.41 6.26
C ALA A 145 -12.24 13.23 6.86
N SER A 146 -13.40 13.50 7.47
CA SER A 146 -14.27 12.44 8.01
C SER A 146 -14.81 11.51 6.92
N PHE A 147 -15.18 12.08 5.77
CA PHE A 147 -15.58 11.29 4.60
C PHE A 147 -14.43 10.41 4.13
N TRP A 148 -13.20 10.95 4.09
CA TRP A 148 -12.03 10.18 3.67
C TRP A 148 -11.75 9.01 4.62
N THR A 149 -11.82 9.22 5.93
CA THR A 149 -11.74 8.13 6.93
C THR A 149 -12.81 7.07 6.67
N PHE A 150 -14.05 7.47 6.40
CA PHE A 150 -15.14 6.54 6.11
C PHE A 150 -14.88 5.72 4.84
N ALA A 151 -14.45 6.37 3.76
CA ALA A 151 -14.10 5.70 2.51
C ALA A 151 -12.97 4.69 2.70
N GLN A 152 -11.90 5.06 3.43
CA GLN A 152 -10.81 4.16 3.78
C GLN A 152 -11.29 2.95 4.59
N ARG A 153 -12.13 3.16 5.61
CA ARG A 153 -12.72 2.06 6.38
C ARG A 153 -13.49 1.09 5.48
N GLY A 154 -14.29 1.63 4.55
CA GLY A 154 -15.04 0.84 3.56
C GLY A 154 -14.13 0.02 2.65
N PHE A 155 -13.14 0.67 2.03
CA PHE A 155 -12.19 0.04 1.12
C PHE A 155 -11.42 -1.10 1.81
N TRP A 156 -10.84 -0.82 2.98
CA TRP A 156 -10.00 -1.80 3.68
C TRP A 156 -10.79 -2.93 4.36
N LEU A 157 -12.12 -2.86 4.45
CA LEU A 157 -12.94 -3.99 4.91
C LEU A 157 -12.78 -5.21 3.98
N GLY A 158 -12.70 -4.99 2.67
CA GLY A 158 -12.56 -6.05 1.68
C GLY A 158 -11.15 -6.66 1.61
N PHE A 159 -10.13 -5.87 1.99
CA PHE A 159 -8.73 -6.26 1.85
C PHE A 159 -8.37 -7.49 2.70
N GLY A 160 -8.72 -7.50 3.99
CA GLY A 160 -8.39 -8.60 4.90
C GLY A 160 -8.89 -9.97 4.40
N PRO A 161 -10.20 -10.12 4.10
CA PRO A 161 -10.74 -11.36 3.53
C PRO A 161 -10.14 -11.74 2.19
N ALA A 162 -9.90 -10.77 1.29
CA ALA A 162 -9.29 -11.03 -0.02
C ALA A 162 -7.86 -11.53 0.12
N LEU A 163 -7.06 -10.90 0.98
CA LEU A 163 -5.69 -11.32 1.27
C LEU A 163 -5.67 -12.71 1.90
N ARG A 164 -6.53 -12.99 2.89
CA ARG A 164 -6.64 -14.31 3.54
C ARG A 164 -6.87 -15.44 2.55
N ARG A 165 -7.62 -15.21 1.47
CA ARG A 165 -7.91 -16.22 0.43
C ARG A 165 -6.69 -16.54 -0.43
N GLN A 166 -5.74 -15.61 -0.53
CA GLN A 166 -4.52 -15.77 -1.32
C GLN A 166 -3.37 -16.38 -0.50
N ILE A 167 -3.37 -16.19 0.82
CA ILE A 167 -2.35 -16.78 1.70
C ILE A 167 -2.61 -18.29 1.87
N PRO A 168 -1.63 -19.16 1.54
CA PRO A 168 -1.75 -20.59 1.75
C PRO A 168 -2.11 -20.90 3.20
N LYS A 169 -2.96 -21.92 3.42
CA LYS A 169 -3.23 -22.39 4.78
C LYS A 169 -1.93 -22.89 5.41
N PRO A 170 -1.77 -22.80 6.75
CA PRO A 170 -0.67 -23.48 7.42
C PRO A 170 -0.73 -24.95 7.01
N THR A 171 0.34 -25.45 6.41
CA THR A 171 0.40 -26.88 6.10
C THR A 171 0.58 -27.59 7.42
N ASP A 172 -0.39 -28.43 7.80
CA ASP A 172 -0.24 -29.39 8.90
C ASP A 172 0.79 -30.44 8.46
N ARG A 173 2.07 -30.08 8.43
CA ARG A 173 3.15 -31.06 8.39
C ARG A 173 3.63 -31.25 9.82
N VAL A 174 3.08 -32.32 10.39
CA VAL A 174 3.58 -33.11 11.52
C VAL A 174 5.08 -33.33 11.40
#